data_AF-A0A960HEF4-F1
#
_entry.id   AF-A0A960HEF4-F1
#
_cell.length_a   1.000
_cell.length_b   1.000
_cell.length_c   1.000
_cell.angle_alpha   90.00
_cell.angle_beta   90.00
_cell.angle_gamma   90.00
#
_symmetry.space_group_name_H-M   'P 1'
#
loop_
_entity.id
_entity.type
_entity.pdbx_description
1 polymer ?
#
loop_
_entity_poly.entity_id
_entity_poly.type
_entity_poly.pdbx_seq_one_letter_code
_entity_poly.pdbx_strand_id
1 'polypeptide(L)'
;MLRANTRPMWQVSVALRETPSVTGGVGGWTTVDRPGRDPIAWWSGGVAYTLTINGVLDAHHHPAWDDEDLPARLQRLYALGRRSGGRLTPPSIILLGDTQDQHTRDGGEWVMTALTPGQRVHRRGRLASVEVDIELASYEFATPVTGGAVRRTRRTATSKAKRVVTTRRGDTVRGVAIRELGQQAAWSAIIKANGRLKGVTPDEQLRPGMRLVMP
;
A
#
# COMPACT_ATOMS: atom_id res chain seq x y z
N MET A 1 -11.65 21.42 11.94
CA MET A 1 -10.42 22.22 12.15
C MET A 1 -9.25 21.49 11.52
N LEU A 2 -8.44 22.17 10.70
CA LEU A 2 -7.28 21.60 10.02
C LEU A 2 -6.01 22.11 10.71
N ARG A 3 -5.10 21.20 11.07
CA ARG A 3 -3.84 21.57 11.73
C ARG A 3 -2.65 20.97 11.00
N ALA A 4 -1.63 21.77 10.70
CA ALA A 4 -0.39 21.28 10.13
C ALA A 4 0.33 20.36 11.14
N ASN A 5 0.75 19.17 10.70
CA ASN A 5 1.57 18.28 11.51
C ASN A 5 3.07 18.65 11.45
N THR A 6 3.48 19.40 10.45
CA THR A 6 4.86 19.87 10.28
C THR A 6 5.04 21.30 10.76
N ARG A 7 6.19 21.61 11.40
CA ARG A 7 6.51 22.99 11.81
C ARG A 7 6.70 23.92 10.59
N PRO A 8 6.29 25.20 10.70
CA PRO A 8 5.59 25.80 11.84
C PRO A 8 4.16 25.26 12.00
N MET A 9 3.73 25.01 13.23
CA MET A 9 2.39 24.49 13.50
C MET A 9 1.38 25.61 13.30
N TRP A 10 0.57 25.50 12.24
CA TRP A 10 -0.54 26.40 11.98
C TRP A 10 -1.85 25.64 12.03
N GLN A 11 -2.92 26.35 12.39
CA GLN A 11 -4.25 25.82 12.50
C GLN A 11 -5.20 26.71 11.70
N VAL A 12 -6.12 26.09 10.96
CA VAL A 12 -7.17 26.79 10.22
C VAL A 12 -8.50 26.16 10.59
N SER A 13 -9.39 26.96 11.16
CA SER A 13 -10.78 26.55 11.42
C SER A 13 -11.65 26.86 10.22
N VAL A 14 -12.43 25.86 9.80
CA VAL A 14 -13.42 25.94 8.72
C VAL A 14 -14.76 25.57 9.34
N ALA A 15 -15.77 26.41 9.15
CA ALA A 15 -17.14 26.11 9.53
C ALA A 15 -17.75 25.20 8.46
N LEU A 16 -18.25 24.02 8.85
CA LEU A 16 -18.80 23.04 7.92
C LEU A 16 -20.17 23.51 7.42
N ARG A 17 -20.40 23.38 6.10
CA ARG A 17 -21.72 23.59 5.49
C ARG A 17 -22.50 22.28 5.41
N GLU A 18 -21.78 21.19 5.22
CA GLU A 18 -22.30 19.86 5.04
C GLU A 18 -21.47 18.88 5.87
N THR A 19 -22.01 17.69 6.11
CA THR A 19 -21.24 16.61 6.73
C THR A 19 -20.08 16.23 5.81
N PRO A 20 -18.82 16.20 6.30
CA PRO A 20 -17.70 15.79 5.49
C PRO A 20 -17.91 14.37 4.98
N SER A 21 -17.58 14.13 3.71
CA SER A 21 -17.75 12.82 3.08
C SER A 21 -16.39 12.15 2.91
N VAL A 22 -16.32 10.87 3.28
CA VAL A 22 -15.15 10.03 3.07
C VAL A 22 -15.48 8.95 2.06
N THR A 23 -14.63 8.84 1.04
CA THR A 23 -14.72 7.85 -0.03
C THR A 23 -13.37 7.14 -0.18
N GLY A 24 -13.31 6.06 -0.97
CA GLY A 24 -12.08 5.29 -1.14
C GLY A 24 -11.78 4.36 0.04
N GLY A 25 -10.49 4.08 0.28
CA GLY A 25 -10.04 3.20 1.38
C GLY A 25 -10.31 1.71 1.22
N VAL A 26 -11.22 1.35 0.32
CA VAL A 26 -11.56 -0.03 -0.06
C VAL A 26 -11.30 -0.25 -1.55
N GLY A 27 -10.98 -1.48 -1.92
CA GLY A 27 -10.61 -1.84 -3.30
C GLY A 27 -9.10 -1.73 -3.56
N GLY A 28 -8.71 -1.57 -4.82
CA GLY A 28 -7.32 -1.76 -5.27
C GLY A 28 -7.07 -3.14 -5.86
N TRP A 29 -8.16 -3.80 -6.26
CA TRP A 29 -8.12 -4.95 -7.16
C TRP A 29 -7.78 -4.47 -8.57
N THR A 30 -6.72 -5.03 -9.14
CA THR A 30 -6.49 -4.95 -10.57
C THR A 30 -7.14 -6.16 -11.21
N THR A 31 -7.94 -5.94 -12.25
CA THR A 31 -8.59 -6.99 -13.02
C THR A 31 -8.01 -7.03 -14.42
N VAL A 32 -7.75 -8.23 -14.93
CA VAL A 32 -7.33 -8.44 -16.33
C VAL A 32 -8.28 -9.40 -17.01
N ASP A 33 -8.87 -8.90 -18.09
CA ASP A 33 -9.77 -9.65 -18.95
C ASP A 33 -9.05 -10.77 -19.67
N ARG A 34 -9.75 -11.89 -19.83
CA ARG A 34 -9.25 -13.05 -20.56
C ARG A 34 -10.29 -13.44 -21.60
N PRO A 35 -10.00 -13.30 -22.91
CA PRO A 35 -10.95 -13.67 -23.95
C PRO A 35 -11.43 -15.12 -23.78
N GLY A 36 -12.75 -15.30 -23.64
CA GLY A 36 -13.40 -16.60 -23.46
C GLY A 36 -13.23 -17.25 -22.08
N ARG A 37 -12.80 -16.51 -21.05
CA ARG A 37 -12.68 -16.99 -19.67
C ARG A 37 -13.09 -15.91 -18.68
N ASP A 38 -13.36 -16.32 -17.44
CA ASP A 38 -13.59 -15.36 -16.36
C ASP A 38 -12.34 -14.48 -16.14
N PRO A 39 -12.50 -13.19 -15.84
CA PRO A 39 -11.39 -12.30 -15.54
C PRO A 39 -10.65 -12.77 -14.29
N ILE A 40 -9.35 -12.48 -14.21
CA ILE A 40 -8.58 -12.65 -12.97
C ILE A 40 -8.52 -11.29 -12.29
N ALA A 41 -8.88 -11.25 -11.01
CA ALA A 41 -8.61 -10.13 -10.13
C ALA A 41 -7.49 -10.48 -9.16
N TRP A 42 -6.57 -9.56 -8.93
CA TRP A 42 -5.59 -9.65 -7.84
C TRP A 42 -5.47 -8.32 -7.11
N TRP A 43 -5.11 -8.41 -5.84
CA TRP A 43 -4.91 -7.25 -4.99
C TRP A 43 -3.60 -6.55 -5.35
N SER A 44 -3.67 -5.29 -5.79
CA SER A 44 -2.50 -4.47 -6.14
C SER A 44 -2.07 -3.48 -5.04
N GLY A 45 -2.86 -3.34 -3.98
CA GLY A 45 -2.60 -2.45 -2.86
C GLY A 45 -3.87 -1.76 -2.36
N GLY A 46 -3.78 -1.05 -1.24
CA GLY A 46 -4.89 -0.21 -0.75
C GLY A 46 -5.03 1.05 -1.59
N VAL A 47 -6.27 1.52 -1.78
CA VAL A 47 -6.56 2.84 -2.34
C VAL A 47 -6.61 3.85 -1.20
N ALA A 48 -6.04 5.04 -1.40
CA ALA A 48 -6.11 6.10 -0.40
C ALA A 48 -7.58 6.47 -0.10
N TYR A 49 -7.87 6.84 1.15
CA TYR A 49 -9.12 7.50 1.49
C TYR A 49 -9.10 8.91 0.90
N THR A 50 -10.24 9.37 0.42
CA THR A 50 -10.47 10.75 0.00
C THR A 50 -11.52 11.37 0.91
N LEU A 51 -11.20 12.50 1.54
CA LEU A 51 -12.07 13.26 2.41
C LEU A 51 -12.39 14.60 1.74
N THR A 52 -13.68 14.87 1.57
CA THR A 52 -14.19 16.13 1.02
C THR A 52 -14.82 16.95 2.14
N ILE A 53 -14.42 18.23 2.22
CA ILE A 53 -14.91 19.18 3.22
C ILE A 53 -15.46 20.40 2.50
N ASN A 54 -16.77 20.59 2.61
CA ASN A 54 -17.45 21.78 2.12
C ASN A 54 -17.71 22.72 3.29
N GLY A 55 -17.17 23.94 3.23
CA GLY A 55 -17.19 24.83 4.36
C GLY A 55 -17.06 26.30 4.03
N VAL A 56 -17.02 27.12 5.08
CA VAL A 56 -16.82 28.55 5.03
C VAL A 56 -15.67 28.93 5.95
N LEU A 57 -14.75 29.72 5.42
CA LEU A 57 -13.83 30.51 6.23
C LEU A 57 -14.51 31.84 6.52
N ASP A 58 -14.80 32.09 7.80
CA ASP A 58 -15.41 33.33 8.28
C ASP A 58 -14.39 34.14 9.10
N ALA A 59 -14.38 35.46 8.89
CA ALA A 59 -13.62 36.42 9.68
C ALA A 59 -14.06 36.47 11.15
N HIS A 60 -15.26 35.98 11.49
CA HIS A 60 -15.80 36.00 12.86
C HIS A 60 -15.49 34.77 13.71
N HIS A 61 -14.59 33.88 13.27
CA HIS A 61 -14.37 32.62 13.97
C HIS A 61 -13.29 32.69 15.07
N HIS A 62 -13.77 32.53 16.31
CA HIS A 62 -13.11 32.28 17.61
C HIS A 62 -12.16 33.37 18.17
N PRO A 63 -12.63 34.20 19.13
CA PRO A 63 -11.85 35.31 19.72
C PRO A 63 -10.66 34.87 20.58
N ALA A 64 -10.49 33.58 20.87
CA ALA A 64 -9.41 33.11 21.73
C ALA A 64 -8.05 32.97 21.00
N TRP A 65 -8.01 32.82 19.67
CA TRP A 65 -6.80 32.33 18.98
C TRP A 65 -6.45 32.97 17.63
N ASP A 66 -7.25 33.86 17.06
CA ASP A 66 -6.95 34.45 15.74
C ASP A 66 -7.37 35.94 15.64
N ASP A 67 -6.39 36.84 15.69
CA ASP A 67 -6.51 38.23 15.20
C ASP A 67 -6.20 38.32 13.68
N GLU A 68 -6.09 37.17 13.01
CA GLU A 68 -5.65 37.10 11.62
C GLU A 68 -6.78 37.44 10.63
N ASP A 69 -6.48 38.35 9.69
CA ASP A 69 -7.41 38.73 8.63
C ASP A 69 -7.69 37.53 7.69
N LEU A 70 -8.92 37.48 7.17
CA LEU A 70 -9.41 36.36 6.35
C LEU A 70 -8.55 36.06 5.11
N PRO A 71 -8.00 37.06 4.37
CA PRO A 71 -7.07 36.79 3.28
C PRO A 71 -5.81 36.04 3.72
N ALA A 72 -5.26 36.34 4.90
CA ALA A 72 -4.07 35.67 5.42
C ALA A 72 -4.39 34.22 5.84
N ARG A 73 -5.56 33.99 6.46
CA ARG A 73 -6.05 32.62 6.74
C ARG A 73 -6.25 31.80 5.47
N LEU A 74 -6.83 32.39 4.42
CA LEU A 74 -6.96 31.73 3.12
C LEU A 74 -5.59 31.41 2.51
N GLN A 75 -4.62 32.34 2.60
CA GLN A 75 -3.25 32.12 2.15
C GLN A 75 -2.56 30.99 2.93
N ARG A 76 -2.80 30.87 4.24
CA ARG A 76 -2.32 29.73 5.05
C ARG A 76 -2.95 28.41 4.61
N LEU A 77 -4.25 28.40 4.32
CA LEU A 77 -4.93 27.21 3.81
C LEU A 77 -4.30 26.76 2.48
N TYR A 78 -3.99 27.69 1.57
CA TYR A 78 -3.21 27.39 0.37
C TYR A 78 -1.81 26.87 0.67
N ALA A 79 -1.14 27.41 1.69
CA ALA A 79 0.19 26.95 2.08
C ALA A 79 0.18 25.51 2.62
N LEU A 80 -0.93 25.05 3.23
CA LEU A 80 -1.08 23.65 3.67
C LEU A 80 -1.10 22.67 2.49
N GLY A 81 -1.65 23.08 1.33
CA GLY A 81 -1.63 22.25 0.11
C GLY A 81 -0.38 22.41 -0.75
N ARG A 82 0.53 23.32 -0.41
CA ARG A 82 1.74 23.58 -1.21
C ARG A 82 2.99 23.01 -0.56
N ARG A 83 3.83 22.41 -1.38
CA ARG A 83 5.16 21.95 -0.98
C ARG A 83 5.95 23.12 -0.37
N SER A 84 6.41 22.96 0.86
CA SER A 84 7.21 23.97 1.59
C SER A 84 8.65 23.50 1.77
N GLY A 85 9.61 24.41 1.58
CA GLY A 85 11.00 24.24 2.04
C GLY A 85 11.79 23.10 1.40
N GLY A 86 11.58 22.78 0.13
CA GLY A 86 12.38 21.78 -0.61
C GLY A 86 12.18 20.32 -0.18
N ARG A 87 11.41 20.05 0.88
CA ARG A 87 11.13 18.70 1.39
C ARG A 87 10.45 17.84 0.34
N LEU A 88 10.85 16.56 0.24
CA LEU A 88 10.23 15.62 -0.70
C LEU A 88 8.83 15.18 -0.25
N THR A 89 8.54 15.30 1.04
CA THR A 89 7.24 14.97 1.63
C THR A 89 6.26 16.13 1.51
N PRO A 90 5.01 15.90 1.07
CA PRO A 90 3.96 16.90 1.14
C PRO A 90 3.69 17.32 2.60
N PRO A 91 3.16 18.52 2.85
CA PRO A 91 2.70 18.90 4.18
C PRO A 91 1.54 18.00 4.60
N SER A 92 1.68 17.35 5.76
CA SER A 92 0.58 16.57 6.33
C SER A 92 -0.26 17.39 7.30
N ILE A 93 -1.55 17.06 7.34
CA ILE A 93 -2.62 17.74 8.04
C ILE A 93 -3.27 16.72 8.97
N ILE A 94 -3.45 17.11 10.22
CA ILE A 94 -4.30 16.41 11.18
C ILE A 94 -5.62 17.16 11.23
N LEU A 95 -6.72 16.43 11.07
CA LEU A 95 -8.05 16.98 11.29
C LEU A 95 -8.47 16.81 12.73
N LEU A 96 -9.11 17.85 13.24
CA LEU A 96 -9.67 17.89 14.57
C LEU A 96 -11.13 18.36 14.45
N GLY A 97 -12.04 17.65 15.11
CA GLY A 97 -13.48 17.92 15.11
C GLY A 97 -14.31 16.71 14.69
N ASP A 98 -15.59 16.95 14.41
CA ASP A 98 -16.57 15.90 14.10
C ASP A 98 -16.39 15.37 12.68
N THR A 99 -15.55 14.36 12.56
CA THR A 99 -15.46 13.49 11.39
C THR A 99 -15.99 12.11 11.77
N GLN A 100 -16.83 11.53 10.91
CA GLN A 100 -17.45 10.23 11.20
C GLN A 100 -16.59 9.02 10.81
N ASP A 101 -15.47 9.25 10.13
CA ASP A 101 -14.63 8.19 9.63
C ASP A 101 -13.62 7.68 10.66
N GLN A 102 -13.30 6.39 10.59
CA GLN A 102 -12.38 5.75 11.52
C GLN A 102 -10.93 6.25 11.34
N HIS A 103 -10.50 6.52 10.10
CA HIS A 103 -9.13 6.93 9.82
C HIS A 103 -8.77 8.25 10.51
N THR A 104 -9.65 9.24 10.44
CA THR A 104 -9.47 10.53 11.12
C THR A 104 -9.55 10.39 12.63
N ARG A 105 -10.48 9.57 13.16
CA ARG A 105 -10.60 9.33 14.61
C ARG A 105 -9.34 8.72 15.22
N ASP A 106 -8.67 7.85 14.47
CA ASP A 106 -7.44 7.19 14.91
C ASP A 106 -6.18 8.09 14.72
N GLY A 107 -6.38 9.37 14.40
CA GLY A 107 -5.30 10.35 14.22
C GLY A 107 -4.63 10.28 12.84
N GLY A 108 -5.35 9.79 11.83
CA GLY A 108 -4.87 9.69 10.45
C GLY A 108 -4.31 11.01 9.92
N GLU A 109 -3.23 10.90 9.16
CA GLU A 109 -2.61 12.03 8.48
C GLU A 109 -3.21 12.21 7.08
N TRP A 110 -3.43 13.45 6.70
CA TRP A 110 -4.05 13.82 5.43
C TRP A 110 -3.14 14.77 4.65
N VAL A 111 -3.20 14.72 3.33
CA VAL A 111 -2.57 15.70 2.44
C VAL A 111 -3.65 16.38 1.62
N MET A 112 -3.56 17.70 1.48
CA MET A 112 -4.51 18.44 0.65
C MET A 112 -4.18 18.25 -0.83
N THR A 113 -5.13 17.69 -1.57
CA THR A 113 -5.03 17.42 -3.02
C THR A 113 -5.67 18.54 -3.82
N ALA A 114 -6.74 19.15 -3.31
CA ALA A 114 -7.39 20.29 -3.94
C ALA A 114 -7.94 21.29 -2.92
N LEU A 115 -7.96 22.56 -3.32
CA LEU A 115 -8.62 23.65 -2.60
C LEU A 115 -9.28 24.57 -3.63
N THR A 116 -10.60 24.60 -3.61
CA THR A 116 -11.40 25.42 -4.52
C THR A 116 -12.12 26.50 -3.72
N PRO A 117 -11.71 27.78 -3.82
CA PRO A 117 -12.46 28.87 -3.21
C PRO A 117 -13.75 29.13 -4.01
N GLY A 118 -14.88 29.15 -3.33
CA GLY A 118 -16.19 29.46 -3.88
C GLY A 118 -16.57 30.93 -3.69
N GLN A 119 -17.84 31.16 -3.34
CA GLN A 119 -18.40 32.49 -3.18
C GLN A 119 -17.67 33.30 -2.10
N ARG A 120 -17.46 34.59 -2.39
CA ARG A 120 -16.83 35.56 -1.47
C ARG A 120 -17.84 36.61 -1.04
N VAL A 121 -17.96 36.82 0.26
CA VAL A 121 -18.84 37.85 0.82
C VAL A 121 -17.98 38.97 1.38
N HIS A 122 -18.25 40.20 0.96
CA HIS A 122 -17.60 41.39 1.51
C HIS A 122 -18.56 42.15 2.41
N ARG A 123 -18.06 42.65 3.54
CA ARG A 123 -18.80 43.56 4.43
C ARG A 123 -17.94 44.78 4.71
N ARG A 124 -18.48 45.98 4.47
CA ARG A 124 -17.78 47.26 4.65
C ARG A 124 -16.41 47.31 3.95
N GLY A 125 -16.34 46.78 2.73
CA GLY A 125 -15.12 46.77 1.92
C GLY A 125 -14.05 45.73 2.32
N ARG A 126 -14.32 44.87 3.31
CA ARG A 126 -13.42 43.77 3.73
C ARG A 126 -14.02 42.42 3.40
N LEU A 127 -13.18 41.44 3.09
CA LEU A 127 -13.61 40.05 2.90
C LEU A 127 -14.08 39.50 4.25
N ALA A 128 -15.36 39.19 4.36
CA ALA A 128 -15.99 38.73 5.59
C ALA A 128 -16.09 37.20 5.65
N SER A 129 -16.39 36.56 4.51
CA SER A 129 -16.36 35.11 4.41
C SER A 129 -16.02 34.64 3.00
N VAL A 130 -15.50 33.41 2.91
CA VAL A 130 -15.25 32.73 1.65
C VAL A 130 -15.63 31.25 1.78
N GLU A 131 -16.41 30.76 0.84
CA GLU A 131 -16.69 29.33 0.73
C GLU A 131 -15.44 28.59 0.26
N VAL A 132 -15.20 27.41 0.79
CA VAL A 132 -14.06 26.57 0.44
C VAL A 132 -14.50 25.12 0.33
N ASP A 133 -14.12 24.51 -0.79
CA ASP A 133 -14.18 23.07 -0.98
C ASP A 133 -12.75 22.53 -0.89
N ILE A 134 -12.54 21.64 0.08
CA ILE A 134 -11.23 21.07 0.39
C ILE A 134 -11.27 19.58 0.13
N GLU A 135 -10.37 19.10 -0.72
CA GLU A 135 -10.16 17.68 -0.96
C GLU A 135 -8.86 17.24 -0.32
N LEU A 136 -8.94 16.18 0.48
CA LEU A 136 -7.83 15.60 1.21
C LEU A 136 -7.68 14.13 0.84
N ALA A 137 -6.45 13.65 0.70
CA ALA A 137 -6.15 12.22 0.57
C ALA A 137 -5.44 11.71 1.83
N SER A 138 -5.77 10.50 2.28
CA SER A 138 -5.05 9.87 3.39
C SER A 138 -3.58 9.70 3.01
N TYR A 139 -2.70 10.08 3.92
CA TYR A 139 -1.27 10.05 3.71
C TYR A 139 -0.63 9.01 4.61
N GLU A 140 -0.09 7.97 4.00
CA GLU A 140 0.80 7.04 4.66
C GLU A 140 2.23 7.32 4.18
N PHE A 141 3.13 7.63 5.11
CA PHE A 141 4.53 7.83 4.75
C PHE A 141 5.12 6.51 4.28
N ALA A 142 5.21 6.34 2.97
CA ALA A 142 6.01 5.27 2.39
C ALA A 142 7.48 5.57 2.75
N THR A 143 8.04 4.79 3.67
CA THR A 143 9.50 4.72 3.77
C THR A 143 10.00 4.33 2.39
N PRO A 144 10.84 5.16 1.73
CA PRO A 144 11.42 4.76 0.47
C PRO A 144 12.10 3.43 0.75
N VAL A 145 11.66 2.38 0.05
CA VAL A 145 12.35 1.10 0.01
C VAL A 145 13.66 1.41 -0.69
N THR A 146 14.61 1.94 0.08
CA THR A 146 15.85 2.54 -0.39
C THR A 146 16.68 1.38 -0.86
N GLY A 147 16.46 1.02 -2.13
CA GLY A 147 16.97 -0.16 -2.78
C GLY A 147 17.27 -1.22 -1.76
N GLY A 148 16.25 -1.71 -1.03
CA GLY A 148 16.40 -2.90 -0.22
C GLY A 148 16.99 -3.86 -1.21
N ALA A 149 18.31 -4.08 -1.09
CA ALA A 149 19.11 -4.44 -2.24
C ALA A 149 18.33 -5.56 -2.84
N VAL A 150 17.95 -5.45 -4.11
CA VAL A 150 17.71 -6.67 -4.86
C VAL A 150 19.10 -7.27 -4.82
N ARG A 151 19.40 -7.95 -3.72
CA ARG A 151 20.12 -9.18 -3.65
C ARG A 151 19.23 -9.98 -4.61
N ARG A 152 19.52 -9.81 -5.90
CA ARG A 152 20.27 -10.82 -6.61
C ARG A 152 21.24 -11.38 -5.56
N THR A 153 20.70 -12.25 -4.71
CA THR A 153 21.10 -13.62 -4.76
C THR A 153 21.19 -13.91 -6.25
N ARG A 154 22.35 -13.54 -6.82
CA ARG A 154 23.14 -14.54 -7.48
C ARG A 154 22.99 -15.70 -6.53
N ARG A 155 22.05 -16.60 -6.84
CA ARG A 155 22.32 -17.99 -6.60
C ARG A 155 23.64 -18.18 -7.37
N THR A 156 24.77 -17.79 -6.76
CA THR A 156 25.81 -18.77 -6.53
C THR A 156 24.99 -19.95 -6.10
N ALA A 157 24.85 -20.90 -7.02
CA ALA A 157 24.17 -22.13 -6.75
C ALA A 157 24.87 -22.66 -5.50
N THR A 158 24.33 -22.30 -4.33
CA THR A 158 24.55 -23.03 -3.10
C THR A 158 24.04 -24.37 -3.54
N SER A 159 24.99 -25.25 -3.86
CA SER A 159 24.75 -26.60 -4.30
C SER A 159 23.57 -27.07 -3.47
N LYS A 160 22.39 -27.22 -4.09
CA LYS A 160 21.18 -27.64 -3.36
C LYS A 160 21.65 -28.77 -2.46
N ALA A 161 21.52 -28.60 -1.15
CA ALA A 161 21.84 -29.67 -0.23
C ALA A 161 21.07 -30.88 -0.76
N LYS A 162 21.79 -31.87 -1.25
CA LYS A 162 21.19 -32.92 -2.07
C LYS A 162 20.18 -33.63 -1.17
N ARG A 163 18.89 -33.50 -1.47
CA ARG A 163 17.83 -34.08 -0.65
C ARG A 163 17.96 -35.60 -0.75
N VAL A 164 18.09 -36.27 0.39
CA VAL A 164 18.21 -37.73 0.46
C VAL A 164 16.89 -38.32 0.93
N VAL A 165 16.31 -39.22 0.14
CA VAL A 165 15.05 -39.92 0.43
C VAL A 165 15.34 -41.40 0.65
N THR A 166 14.73 -41.99 1.67
CA THR A 166 14.86 -43.43 1.95
C THR A 166 13.74 -44.20 1.25
N THR A 167 14.08 -45.22 0.48
CA THR A 167 13.10 -46.09 -0.20
C THR A 167 12.33 -46.94 0.79
N ARG A 168 11.06 -47.20 0.47
CA ARG A 168 10.15 -48.10 1.20
C ARG A 168 10.08 -49.46 0.48
N ARG A 169 9.48 -50.45 1.13
CA ARG A 169 9.22 -51.76 0.51
C ARG A 169 8.25 -51.58 -0.66
N GLY A 170 8.63 -52.09 -1.83
CA GLY A 170 7.84 -51.96 -3.06
C GLY A 170 8.05 -50.65 -3.83
N ASP A 171 8.92 -49.74 -3.37
CA ASP A 171 9.26 -48.55 -4.14
C ASP A 171 9.99 -48.94 -5.44
N THR A 172 9.60 -48.33 -6.56
CA THR A 172 10.35 -48.34 -7.83
C THR A 172 10.97 -46.96 -8.07
N VAL A 173 11.99 -46.85 -8.93
CA VAL A 173 12.59 -45.54 -9.25
C VAL A 173 11.54 -44.59 -9.82
N ARG A 174 10.64 -45.11 -10.66
CA ARG A 174 9.52 -44.37 -11.23
C ARG A 174 8.53 -43.91 -10.16
N GLY A 175 8.16 -44.78 -9.22
CA GLY A 175 7.28 -44.44 -8.10
C GLY A 175 7.88 -43.36 -7.20
N VAL A 176 9.18 -43.43 -6.93
CA VAL A 176 9.91 -42.39 -6.18
C VAL A 176 9.94 -41.07 -6.95
N ALA A 177 10.14 -41.08 -8.27
CA ALA A 177 10.12 -39.86 -9.08
C ALA A 177 8.75 -39.15 -9.04
N ILE A 178 7.66 -39.90 -9.12
CA ILE A 178 6.30 -39.35 -8.99
C ILE A 178 6.10 -38.77 -7.59
N ARG A 179 6.44 -39.54 -6.54
CA ARG A 179 6.24 -39.13 -5.14
C ARG A 179 7.04 -37.88 -4.78
N GLU A 180 8.30 -37.81 -5.21
CA GLU A 180 9.25 -36.80 -4.73
C GLU A 180 9.40 -35.61 -5.67
N LEU A 181 9.18 -35.79 -6.98
CA LEU A 181 9.39 -34.77 -8.01
C LEU A 181 8.10 -34.44 -8.78
N GLY A 182 7.00 -35.16 -8.54
CA GLY A 182 5.71 -34.95 -9.23
C GLY A 182 5.73 -35.32 -10.72
N GLN A 183 6.84 -35.88 -11.22
CA GLN A 183 7.04 -36.14 -12.64
C GLN A 183 7.57 -37.55 -12.85
N GLN A 184 6.80 -38.39 -13.53
CA GLN A 184 7.21 -39.75 -13.86
C GLN A 184 8.52 -39.76 -14.66
N ALA A 185 8.67 -38.89 -15.67
CA ALA A 185 9.83 -38.83 -16.54
C ALA A 185 11.16 -38.45 -15.83
N ALA A 186 11.10 -37.95 -14.59
CA ALA A 186 12.28 -37.56 -13.82
C ALA A 186 13.06 -38.75 -13.22
N TRP A 187 12.61 -40.00 -13.42
CA TRP A 187 13.30 -41.21 -12.94
C TRP A 187 14.75 -41.31 -13.46
N SER A 188 14.98 -40.88 -14.71
CA SER A 188 16.30 -40.92 -15.35
C SER A 188 17.31 -39.99 -14.65
N ALA A 189 16.85 -38.85 -14.14
CA ALA A 189 17.65 -37.92 -13.35
C ALA A 189 18.01 -38.50 -11.97
N ILE A 190 17.13 -39.28 -11.36
CA ILE A 190 17.41 -40.01 -10.11
C ILE A 190 18.48 -41.06 -10.34
N ILE A 191 18.43 -41.83 -11.43
CA ILE A 191 19.47 -42.81 -11.78
C ILE A 191 20.81 -42.10 -12.01
N LYS A 192 20.81 -40.99 -12.77
CA LYS A 192 22.03 -40.20 -13.01
C LYS A 192 22.63 -39.64 -11.73
N ALA A 193 21.80 -39.20 -10.78
CA ALA A 193 22.24 -38.69 -9.48
C ALA A 193 22.74 -39.80 -8.53
N ASN A 194 22.36 -41.06 -8.77
CA ASN A 194 22.71 -42.22 -7.94
C ASN A 194 23.41 -43.27 -8.80
N GLY A 195 24.73 -43.16 -8.98
CA GLY A 195 25.49 -44.06 -9.87
C GLY A 195 25.33 -45.57 -9.61
N ARG A 196 24.96 -45.96 -8.38
CA ARG A 196 24.64 -47.36 -8.03
C ARG A 196 23.33 -47.90 -8.65
N LEU A 197 22.49 -47.04 -9.21
CA LEU A 197 21.28 -47.42 -9.94
C LEU A 197 21.53 -47.52 -11.45
N LYS A 198 22.78 -47.36 -11.92
CA LYS A 198 23.11 -47.46 -13.34
C LYS A 198 22.78 -48.87 -13.83
N GLY A 199 21.81 -48.98 -14.73
CA GLY A 199 21.32 -50.25 -15.28
C GLY A 199 20.02 -50.76 -14.66
N VAL A 200 19.53 -50.16 -13.57
CA VAL A 200 18.23 -50.48 -12.97
C VAL A 200 17.11 -49.96 -13.86
N THR A 201 16.11 -50.79 -14.15
CA THR A 201 14.97 -50.35 -14.95
C THR A 201 13.99 -49.51 -14.11
N PRO A 202 13.18 -48.61 -14.71
CA PRO A 202 12.33 -47.68 -13.95
C PRO A 202 11.33 -48.36 -13.02
N ASP A 203 10.90 -49.57 -13.40
CA ASP A 203 9.85 -50.37 -12.76
C ASP A 203 10.41 -51.49 -11.88
N GLU A 204 11.74 -51.63 -11.81
CA GLU A 204 12.40 -52.57 -10.93
C GLU A 204 12.28 -52.13 -9.47
N GLN A 205 12.00 -53.09 -8.60
CA GLN A 205 11.83 -52.82 -7.18
C GLN A 205 13.17 -52.49 -6.52
N LEU A 206 13.16 -51.38 -5.80
CA LEU A 206 14.31 -50.93 -5.03
C LEU A 206 14.39 -51.65 -3.69
N ARG A 207 15.62 -51.90 -3.23
CA ARG A 207 15.84 -52.42 -1.89
C ARG A 207 15.24 -51.46 -0.85
N PRO A 208 14.45 -51.93 0.12
CA PRO A 208 13.93 -51.09 1.19
C PRO A 208 15.08 -50.48 2.02
N GLY A 209 14.91 -49.25 2.51
CA GLY A 209 15.91 -48.56 3.34
C GLY A 209 17.06 -47.92 2.55
N MET A 210 17.03 -47.99 1.22
CA MET A 210 18.07 -47.42 0.37
C MET A 210 17.94 -45.88 0.28
N ARG A 211 19.04 -45.17 0.53
CA ARG A 211 19.09 -43.69 0.59
C ARG A 211 19.34 -43.03 -0.76
N LEU A 212 18.32 -42.66 -1.50
CA LEU A 212 18.41 -42.03 -2.82
C LEU A 212 18.67 -40.53 -2.76
N VAL A 213 19.64 -40.06 -3.53
CA VAL A 213 19.95 -38.66 -3.74
C VAL A 213 19.01 -38.09 -4.81
N MET A 214 18.25 -37.04 -4.49
CA MET A 214 17.36 -36.39 -5.44
C MET A 214 18.11 -35.32 -6.25
N PRO A 215 17.82 -35.17 -7.56
CA PRO A 215 18.39 -34.14 -8.43
C PRO A 215 17.88 -32.71 -8.11
#